data_AF-A0A3A9BPS7-F1
#
_entry.id   AF-A0A3A9BPS7-F1
#
_cell.length_a   1.000
_cell.length_b   1.000
_cell.length_c   1.000
_cell.angle_alpha   90.00
_cell.angle_beta   90.00
_cell.angle_gamma   90.00
#
_symmetry.space_group_name_H-M   'P 1'
#
loop_
_entity.id
_entity.type
_entity.pdbx_description
1 polymer ?
#
loop_
_entity_poly.entity_id
_entity_poly.type
_entity_poly.pdbx_seq_one_letter_code
_entity_poly.pdbx_strand_id
1 'polypeptide(L)'
;MDNTKPTKTESYIRQTINAILLAGIIIFFIGAYYFIIKAGIPYQDPPLELQIQYTIHMGIGKILVKNGFLISLCGGIARLLFKLAWKKG
;
A
#
# COMPACT_ATOMS: atom_id res chain seq x y z
N MET A 1 29.20 25.24 9.29
CA MET A 1 28.40 24.50 10.29
C MET A 1 26.96 24.88 10.03
N ASP A 2 26.31 24.17 9.11
CA ASP A 2 24.98 24.54 8.61
C ASP A 2 23.91 23.94 9.53
N ASN A 3 23.16 24.82 10.18
CA ASN A 3 22.13 24.49 11.16
C ASN A 3 20.74 24.70 10.55
N THR A 4 20.43 24.05 9.43
CA THR A 4 19.06 24.02 8.92
C THR A 4 18.25 22.98 9.69
N LYS A 5 17.70 23.37 10.84
CA LYS A 5 16.60 22.61 11.46
C LYS A 5 15.44 22.59 10.45
N PRO A 6 14.82 21.43 10.17
CA PRO A 6 13.69 21.36 9.27
C PRO A 6 12.59 22.29 9.78
N THR A 7 12.02 23.09 8.88
CA THR A 7 10.89 23.96 9.24
C THR A 7 9.72 23.07 9.69
N LYS A 8 8.87 23.55 10.61
CA LYS A 8 7.73 22.77 11.13
C LYS A 8 6.93 22.13 9.98
N THR A 9 6.72 22.87 8.89
CA THR A 9 6.04 22.44 7.67
C THR A 9 6.72 21.26 6.96
N GLU A 10 8.05 21.26 6.85
CA GLU A 10 8.81 20.17 6.22
C GLU A 10 8.64 18.84 6.98
N SER A 11 8.68 18.92 8.31
CA SER A 11 8.47 17.76 9.19
C SER A 11 7.07 17.17 8.99
N TYR A 12 6.03 18.01 8.93
CA TYR A 12 4.66 17.57 8.69
C TYR A 12 4.51 16.90 7.32
N ILE A 13 5.04 17.49 6.24
CA ILE A 13 4.95 16.90 4.89
C ILE A 13 5.63 15.53 4.85
N ARG A 14 6.82 15.42 5.44
CA ARG A 14 7.56 14.15 5.49
C ARG A 14 6.80 13.08 6.30
N GLN A 15 6.17 13.48 7.40
CA GLN A 15 5.33 12.60 8.20
C GLN A 15 4.11 12.11 7.41
N THR A 16 3.42 13.01 6.70
CA THR A 16 2.27 12.66 5.85
C THR A 16 2.67 11.69 4.74
N ILE A 17 3.79 11.93 4.03
CA ILE A 17 4.28 11.03 2.99
C ILE A 17 4.58 9.63 3.55
N ASN A 18 5.23 9.56 4.72
CA ASN A 18 5.50 8.29 5.37
C ASN A 18 4.22 7.57 5.82
N ALA A 19 3.22 8.31 6.29
CA ALA A 19 1.92 7.76 6.67
C ALA A 19 1.18 7.18 5.46
N ILE A 20 1.19 7.87 4.31
CA ILE A 20 0.61 7.36 3.05
C ILE A 20 1.32 6.08 2.59
N LEU A 21 2.66 6.07 2.64
CA LEU A 21 3.46 4.89 2.32
C LEU A 21 3.07 3.70 3.20
N LEU A 22 3.00 3.92 4.52
CA LEU A 22 2.65 2.89 5.49
C LEU A 22 1.21 2.39 5.28
N ALA A 23 0.25 3.29 5.05
CA ALA A 23 -1.12 2.92 4.75
C ALA A 23 -1.22 2.05 3.49
N GLY A 24 -0.51 2.40 2.42
CA GLY A 24 -0.46 1.59 1.20
C GLY A 24 0.10 0.18 1.45
N ILE A 25 1.17 0.08 2.24
CA ILE A 25 1.77 -1.21 2.63
C ILE A 25 0.79 -2.05 3.45
N ILE A 26 0.11 -1.46 4.43
CA ILE A 26 -0.89 -2.17 5.25
C ILE A 26 -2.03 -2.69 4.37
N ILE A 27 -2.59 -1.84 3.51
CA ILE A 27 -3.67 -2.22 2.58
C ILE A 27 -3.22 -3.35 1.66
N PHE A 28 -1.98 -3.28 1.15
CA PHE A 28 -1.39 -4.32 0.30
C PHE A 28 -1.33 -5.67 1.02
N PHE A 29 -0.81 -5.70 2.26
CA PHE A 29 -0.72 -6.93 3.04
C PHE A 29 -2.08 -7.51 3.42
N ILE A 30 -3.07 -6.65 3.72
CA ILE A 30 -4.45 -7.11 3.92
C ILE A 30 -4.98 -7.75 2.63
N GLY A 31 -4.74 -7.13 1.48
CA GLY A 31 -5.10 -7.71 0.18
C GLY A 31 -4.42 -9.06 -0.06
N ALA A 32 -3.12 -9.16 0.23
CA ALA A 32 -2.36 -10.39 0.10
C ALA A 32 -2.90 -11.51 1.02
N TYR A 33 -3.32 -11.17 2.23
CA TYR A 33 -4.00 -12.11 3.13
C TYR A 33 -5.30 -12.65 2.50
N TYR A 34 -6.15 -11.77 1.95
CA TYR A 34 -7.38 -12.22 1.29
C TYR A 34 -7.10 -13.07 0.03
N PHE A 35 -6.08 -12.70 -0.74
CA PHE A 35 -5.73 -13.38 -1.98
C PHE A 35 -5.09 -14.76 -1.74
N ILE A 36 -4.10 -14.84 -0.84
CA ILE A 36 -3.29 -16.04 -0.61
C ILE A 36 -3.93 -16.97 0.41
N ILE A 37 -4.45 -16.42 1.52
CA ILE A 37 -4.93 -17.23 2.66
C ILE A 37 -6.42 -17.52 2.54
N LYS A 38 -7.24 -16.51 2.26
CA LYS A 38 -8.71 -16.69 2.20
C LYS A 38 -9.19 -17.29 0.89
N ALA A 39 -8.68 -16.82 -0.25
CA ALA A 39 -9.07 -17.33 -1.55
C ALA A 39 -8.18 -18.50 -1.97
N GLY A 40 -6.86 -18.33 -1.91
CA GLY A 40 -5.90 -19.40 -2.20
C GLY A 40 -6.09 -19.99 -3.60
N ILE A 41 -5.84 -21.30 -3.72
CA ILE A 41 -6.06 -22.05 -4.96
C ILE A 41 -7.53 -22.53 -4.96
N PRO A 42 -8.27 -22.32 -6.05
CA PRO A 42 -9.64 -22.81 -6.14
C PRO A 42 -9.65 -24.34 -6.07
N TYR A 43 -10.59 -24.91 -5.31
CA TYR A 43 -10.83 -26.35 -5.33
C TYR A 43 -11.29 -26.80 -6.73
N GLN A 44 -10.98 -28.05 -7.10
CA GLN A 44 -11.32 -28.59 -8.43
C GLN A 44 -12.83 -28.78 -8.59
N ASP A 45 -13.51 -29.31 -7.57
CA ASP A 45 -14.96 -29.50 -7.54
C ASP A 45 -15.58 -28.91 -6.25
N PRO A 46 -15.59 -27.57 -6.10
CA PRO A 46 -16.12 -26.94 -4.90
C PRO A 46 -17.66 -26.97 -4.91
N PRO A 47 -18.31 -27.18 -3.75
CA PRO A 47 -19.71 -26.83 -3.58
C PRO A 47 -19.92 -25.33 -3.81
N LEU A 48 -21.14 -24.96 -4.23
CA LEU A 48 -21.50 -23.59 -4.65
C LEU A 48 -21.14 -22.53 -3.60
N GLU A 49 -21.32 -22.83 -2.31
CA GLU A 49 -20.99 -21.93 -1.22
C GLU A 49 -19.50 -21.57 -1.18
N LEU A 50 -18.62 -22.56 -1.37
CA LEU A 50 -17.17 -22.34 -1.41
C LEU A 50 -16.74 -21.56 -2.65
N GLN A 51 -17.43 -21.76 -3.79
CA GLN A 51 -17.17 -21.00 -5.01
C GLN A 51 -17.50 -19.51 -4.84
N ILE A 52 -18.61 -19.20 -4.15
CA ILE A 52 -19.00 -17.81 -3.86
C ILE A 52 -18.00 -17.16 -2.90
N GLN A 53 -17.64 -17.84 -1.80
CA GLN A 53 -16.66 -17.31 -0.84
C GLN A 53 -15.30 -17.07 -1.49
N TYR A 54 -14.84 -18.02 -2.31
CA TYR A 54 -13.62 -17.88 -3.10
C TYR A 54 -13.68 -16.61 -3.96
N THR A 55 -14.75 -16.44 -4.73
CA THR A 55 -14.90 -15.30 -5.66
C THR A 55 -14.88 -13.96 -4.92
N ILE A 56 -15.55 -13.88 -3.76
CA ILE A 56 -15.56 -12.69 -2.92
C ILE A 56 -14.15 -12.40 -2.39
N HIS A 57 -13.50 -13.39 -1.79
CA HIS A 57 -12.16 -13.22 -1.21
C HIS A 57 -11.10 -12.89 -2.27
N MET A 58 -11.19 -13.54 -3.44
CA MET A 58 -10.33 -13.29 -4.60
C MET A 58 -10.52 -11.86 -5.13
N GLY A 59 -11.78 -11.41 -5.23
CA GLY A 59 -12.12 -10.05 -5.64
C GLY A 59 -11.57 -8.99 -4.68
N ILE A 60 -11.85 -9.14 -3.38
CA ILE A 60 -11.33 -8.24 -2.33
C ILE A 60 -9.81 -8.22 -2.36
N GLY A 61 -9.17 -9.39 -2.36
CA GLY A 61 -7.72 -9.53 -2.38
C GLY A 61 -7.10 -8.82 -3.58
N LYS A 62 -7.63 -9.06 -4.79
CA LYS A 62 -7.13 -8.43 -6.02
C LYS A 62 -7.23 -6.90 -6.00
N ILE A 63 -8.36 -6.36 -5.52
CA ILE A 63 -8.57 -4.91 -5.43
C ILE A 63 -7.60 -4.29 -4.42
N LEU A 64 -7.48 -4.88 -3.22
CA LEU A 64 -6.62 -4.35 -2.17
C LEU A 64 -5.13 -4.47 -2.50
N VAL A 65 -4.68 -5.59 -3.08
CA VAL A 65 -3.29 -5.74 -3.55
C VAL A 65 -2.97 -4.67 -4.59
N LYS A 66 -3.81 -4.50 -5.61
CA LYS A 66 -3.57 -3.50 -6.66
C LYS A 66 -3.54 -2.09 -6.08
N ASN A 67 -4.55 -1.71 -5.30
CA ASN A 67 -4.65 -0.35 -4.78
C ASN A 67 -3.59 -0.05 -3.72
N GLY A 68 -3.33 -0.98 -2.80
CA GLY A 68 -2.28 -0.85 -1.79
C GLY A 68 -0.89 -0.70 -2.42
N PHE A 69 -0.60 -1.48 -3.46
CA PHE A 69 0.63 -1.34 -4.24
C PHE A 69 0.74 0.04 -4.90
N LEU A 70 -0.32 0.52 -5.57
CA LEU A 70 -0.31 1.84 -6.21
C LEU A 70 -0.15 2.98 -5.20
N ILE A 71 -0.82 2.91 -4.05
CA ILE A 71 -0.70 3.91 -2.98
C ILE A 71 0.74 3.94 -2.44
N SER A 72 1.32 2.76 -2.18
CA SER A 72 2.70 2.65 -1.70
C SER A 72 3.69 3.18 -2.75
N LEU A 73 3.50 2.85 -4.03
CA LEU A 73 4.33 3.34 -5.13
C LEU A 73 4.25 4.86 -5.27
N CYS A 74 3.04 5.44 -5.26
CA CYS A 74 2.84 6.88 -5.32
C CYS A 74 3.49 7.59 -4.12
N GLY A 75 3.32 7.07 -2.89
CA GLY A 75 3.98 7.60 -1.70
C GLY A 75 5.50 7.51 -1.78
N GLY A 76 6.03 6.42 -2.35
CA GLY A 76 7.46 6.23 -2.60
C GLY A 76 8.03 7.25 -3.59
N ILE A 77 7.33 7.47 -4.70
CA ILE A 77 7.70 8.48 -5.70
C ILE A 77 7.65 9.88 -5.07
N ALA A 78 6.59 10.21 -4.35
CA ALA A 78 6.47 11.50 -3.66
C ALA A 78 7.63 11.74 -2.68
N ARG A 79 8.03 10.70 -1.92
CA ARG A 79 9.18 10.76 -1.03
C ARG A 79 10.50 11.01 -1.78
N LEU A 80 10.70 10.34 -2.91
CA LEU A 80 11.90 10.52 -3.73
C LEU A 80 11.97 11.92 -4.33
N LEU A 81 10.86 12.41 -4.90
CA LEU A 81 10.77 13.76 -5.46
C LEU A 81 11.03 14.83 -4.39
N PHE A 82 10.43 14.67 -3.21
CA PHE A 82 10.66 15.59 -2.08
C PHE A 82 12.13 15.61 -1.65
N LYS A 83 12.77 14.44 -1.56
CA LYS A 83 14.20 14.33 -1.23
C LYS A 83 15.09 14.98 -2.29
N LEU A 84 14.76 14.83 -3.58
CA LEU A 84 15.52 15.41 -4.69
C LEU A 84 15.35 16.93 -4.78
N ALA A 85 14.13 17.44 -4.57
CA ALA A 85 13.86 18.87 -4.54
C ALA A 85 14.66 19.56 -3.43
N TRP A 86 14.72 18.95 -2.24
CA TRP A 86 15.47 19.51 -1.11
C TRP A 86 16.99 19.35 -1.26
N LYS A 87 17.48 18.30 -1.92
CA LYS A 87 18.92 18.15 -2.20
C LYS A 87 19.45 19.21 -3.19
N LYS A 88 18.56 19.81 -3.99
CA LYS A 88 18.91 20.85 -4.97
C LYS A 88 18.76 22.28 -4.44
N GLY A 89 18.11 22.47 -3.29
CA GLY A 89 17.89 23.77 -2.65
C GLY A 89 19.00 24.17 -1.71
#